data_AF-U9U9N9-F1
#
_entry.id   AF-U9U9N9-F1
#
_cell.length_a   1.000
_cell.length_b   1.000
_cell.length_c   1.000
_cell.angle_alpha   90.00
_cell.angle_beta   90.00
_cell.angle_gamma   90.00
#
_symmetry.space_group_name_H-M   'P 1'
#
loop_
_entity.id
_entity.type
_entity.pdbx_description
1 polymer ?
#
loop_
_entity_poly.entity_id
_entity_poly.type
_entity_poly.pdbx_seq_one_letter_code
_entity_poly.pdbx_strand_id
1 'polypeptide(L)'
;MGRLANCSNIKYRDDIGGLCLTCNDYGYIPFESLIVIARNIFLQKDQLNSVLQKIDALKRHLRRGYERELVVNADGTTKHDSCISYCLPYAFGNCLENHNSRCSECDQFFEFFEFMHLHIKEDQIATLEETKEHLQYYLAHSTRKIYLNSQFKATLASLDENGALFVADYKMRILPRSAREIKAEFFGKRGWTLHTILMFRKKENCEELEIRAYDHWSTDTKQDAWFTASSFEAVFETIKHKPKWIRIMSDNGAHYHSSELMAIVAHWNEWYQIEVRDWQFLEPGEAKTTIDSHHAAIAHSIRRYVRIGYDVREGKDIVEAAKHLSGTSLANLEPDRDQLGSNVKTIKGISNLFYWKWPISGEMIGYICARSLPHFGPWNNFSPSAIAKLCTKPI
;
A
#
# COMPACT_ATOMS: atom_id res chain seq x y z
N MET A 1 28.91 16.37 15.97
CA MET A 1 28.55 16.84 14.60
C MET A 1 29.05 15.85 13.57
N GLY A 2 28.29 14.78 13.31
CA GLY A 2 28.49 13.85 12.20
C GLY A 2 27.11 13.57 11.62
N ARG A 3 26.76 14.28 10.55
CA ARG A 3 25.43 14.29 9.93
C ARG A 3 25.44 13.37 8.72
N LEU A 4 24.57 12.35 8.74
CA LEU A 4 23.99 11.71 7.55
C LEU A 4 22.80 12.52 6.99
N ALA A 5 22.75 13.81 7.29
CA ALA A 5 21.95 14.77 6.54
C ALA A 5 22.82 15.25 5.37
N ASN A 6 22.60 14.70 4.17
CA ASN A 6 22.75 15.39 2.87
C ASN A 6 22.57 14.39 1.69
N CYS A 7 21.35 13.88 1.51
CA CYS A 7 20.86 13.58 0.16
C CYS A 7 20.49 14.91 -0.53
N SER A 8 21.48 15.74 -0.87
CA SER A 8 21.27 17.05 -1.51
C SER A 8 20.86 16.96 -2.99
N ASN A 9 20.73 15.75 -3.55
CA ASN A 9 20.38 15.53 -4.95
C ASN A 9 18.92 15.13 -5.17
N ILE A 10 18.11 15.04 -4.11
CA ILE A 10 16.69 14.69 -4.22
C ILE A 10 15.88 15.75 -3.48
N LYS A 11 15.32 16.70 -4.23
CA LYS A 11 14.21 17.51 -3.73
C LYS A 11 12.96 16.63 -3.78
N TYR A 12 12.42 16.27 -2.62
CA TYR A 12 11.05 15.76 -2.55
C TYR A 12 10.14 16.81 -3.21
N ARG A 13 9.46 16.41 -4.27
CA ARG A 13 8.33 17.14 -4.86
C ARG A 13 7.10 16.34 -4.47
N ASP A 14 6.03 17.03 -4.07
CA ASP A 14 4.73 16.43 -3.74
C ASP A 14 4.40 15.25 -4.66
N ASP A 15 3.81 14.20 -4.08
CA ASP A 15 3.43 12.99 -4.80
C ASP A 15 2.69 13.35 -6.08
N ILE A 16 3.32 13.08 -7.23
CA ILE A 16 2.66 13.17 -8.52
C ILE A 16 1.81 11.90 -8.60
N GLY A 17 0.59 11.94 -8.06
CA GLY A 17 -0.35 10.82 -7.90
C GLY A 17 -0.87 10.20 -9.21
N GLY A 18 -0.02 10.02 -10.21
CA GLY A 18 -0.37 9.56 -11.55
C GLY A 18 -0.19 8.07 -11.81
N LEU A 19 0.17 7.25 -10.82
CA LEU A 19 0.34 5.80 -10.98
C LEU A 19 -0.77 4.97 -10.33
N CYS A 20 -1.66 5.59 -9.55
CA CYS A 20 -2.82 4.90 -9.00
C CYS A 20 -3.89 4.73 -10.08
N LEU A 21 -4.12 3.47 -10.51
CA LEU A 21 -5.16 3.13 -11.48
C LEU A 21 -6.54 3.56 -10.98
N THR A 22 -6.81 3.39 -9.69
CA THR A 22 -8.06 3.86 -9.08
C THR A 22 -8.22 5.37 -9.22
N CYS A 23 -7.17 6.15 -8.96
CA CYS A 23 -7.20 7.59 -9.20
C CYS A 23 -7.49 7.87 -10.68
N ASN A 24 -6.80 7.20 -11.63
CA ASN A 24 -7.02 7.37 -13.06
C ASN A 24 -8.47 7.10 -13.48
N ASP A 25 -8.95 5.90 -13.18
CA ASP A 25 -10.21 5.36 -13.69
C ASP A 25 -11.42 6.03 -13.03
N TYR A 26 -11.29 6.38 -11.74
CA TYR A 26 -12.40 6.92 -10.95
C TYR A 26 -12.26 8.40 -10.60
N GLY A 27 -11.11 9.02 -10.83
CA GLY A 27 -10.83 10.42 -10.48
C GLY A 27 -10.22 11.28 -11.60
N TYR A 28 -9.79 10.71 -12.73
CA TYR A 28 -9.40 11.49 -13.93
C TYR A 28 -10.42 11.31 -15.05
N ILE A 29 -10.68 10.07 -15.48
CA ILE A 29 -11.62 9.76 -16.56
C ILE A 29 -13.02 10.35 -16.30
N PRO A 30 -13.60 10.27 -15.09
CA PRO A 30 -14.96 10.76 -14.85
C PRO A 30 -15.08 12.28 -15.01
N PHE A 31 -14.03 13.05 -14.70
CA PHE A 31 -14.05 14.50 -14.96
C PHE A 31 -13.98 14.83 -16.45
N GLU A 32 -13.29 14.03 -17.25
CA GLU A 32 -13.31 14.19 -18.71
C GLU A 32 -14.72 13.86 -19.26
N SER A 33 -15.36 12.81 -18.73
CA SER A 33 -16.76 12.48 -19.03
C SER A 33 -17.71 13.63 -18.68
N LEU A 34 -17.57 14.25 -17.49
CA LEU A 34 -18.37 15.42 -17.11
C LEU A 34 -18.20 16.59 -18.08
N ILE A 35 -16.97 16.85 -18.55
CA ILE A 35 -16.70 17.92 -19.52
C ILE A 35 -17.39 17.62 -20.85
N VAL A 36 -17.36 16.37 -21.31
CA VAL A 36 -18.06 15.94 -22.54
C VAL A 36 -19.57 16.11 -22.39
N ILE A 37 -20.15 15.65 -21.28
CA ILE A 37 -21.58 15.79 -20.98
C ILE A 37 -21.97 17.27 -20.97
N ALA A 38 -21.21 18.13 -20.26
CA ALA A 38 -21.48 19.56 -20.20
C ALA A 38 -21.45 20.22 -21.59
N ARG A 39 -20.51 19.85 -22.46
CA ARG A 39 -20.43 20.36 -23.84
C ARG A 39 -21.60 19.92 -24.71
N ASN A 40 -22.19 18.75 -24.45
CA ASN A 40 -23.34 18.25 -25.19
C ASN A 40 -24.66 18.91 -24.76
N ILE A 41 -24.75 19.33 -23.49
CA ILE A 41 -25.96 19.93 -22.91
C ILE A 41 -25.99 21.45 -23.13
N PHE A 42 -24.90 22.14 -22.81
CA PHE A 42 -24.87 23.61 -22.77
C PHE A 42 -24.30 24.18 -24.07
N LEU A 43 -25.18 24.61 -24.97
CA LEU A 43 -24.82 25.23 -26.25
C LEU A 43 -24.45 26.72 -26.11
N GLN A 44 -25.01 27.41 -25.12
CA GLN A 44 -24.69 28.81 -24.86
C GLN A 44 -23.32 28.92 -24.16
N LYS A 45 -22.41 29.70 -24.76
CA LYS A 45 -21.03 29.85 -24.31
C LYS A 45 -20.90 30.27 -22.83
N ASP A 46 -21.71 31.22 -22.38
CA ASP A 46 -21.62 31.73 -21.01
C ASP A 46 -22.07 30.69 -19.97
N GLN A 47 -23.14 29.95 -20.29
CA GLN A 47 -23.61 28.85 -19.45
C GLN A 47 -22.59 27.72 -19.41
N LEU A 48 -22.05 27.31 -20.56
CA LEU A 48 -21.02 26.28 -20.64
C LEU A 48 -19.78 26.67 -19.83
N ASN A 49 -19.30 27.91 -19.96
CA ASN A 49 -18.15 28.40 -19.20
C ASN A 49 -18.41 28.37 -17.69
N SER A 50 -19.61 28.75 -17.25
CA SER A 50 -20.00 28.68 -15.83
C SER A 50 -19.98 27.24 -15.31
N VAL A 51 -20.50 26.28 -16.08
CA VAL A 51 -20.50 24.86 -15.72
C VAL A 51 -19.08 24.28 -15.70
N LEU A 52 -18.25 24.61 -16.69
CA LEU A 52 -16.85 24.18 -16.70
C LEU A 52 -16.06 24.72 -15.51
N GLN A 53 -16.31 25.97 -15.09
CA GLN A 53 -15.71 26.53 -13.88
C GLN A 53 -16.12 25.76 -12.62
N LYS A 54 -17.39 25.34 -12.51
CA LYS A 54 -17.87 24.48 -11.41
C LYS A 54 -17.19 23.11 -11.43
N ILE A 55 -17.07 22.49 -12.60
CA ILE A 55 -16.35 21.21 -12.77
C ILE A 55 -14.89 21.36 -12.32
N ASP A 56 -14.21 22.43 -12.73
CA ASP A 56 -12.82 22.69 -12.34
C ASP A 56 -12.66 22.97 -10.84
N ALA A 57 -13.61 23.67 -10.22
CA ALA A 57 -13.63 23.89 -8.78
C ALA A 57 -13.79 22.57 -8.03
N LEU A 58 -14.76 21.75 -8.44
CA LEU A 58 -14.99 20.42 -7.89
C LEU A 58 -13.74 19.53 -8.02
N LYS A 59 -13.14 19.49 -9.22
CA LYS A 59 -11.89 18.76 -9.51
C LYS A 59 -10.75 19.21 -8.61
N ARG A 60 -10.61 20.51 -8.35
CA ARG A 60 -9.59 21.06 -7.46
C ARG A 60 -9.83 20.65 -6.00
N HIS A 61 -11.07 20.76 -5.52
CA HIS A 61 -11.43 20.37 -4.16
C HIS A 61 -11.19 18.87 -3.93
N LEU A 62 -11.75 18.00 -4.77
CA LEU A 62 -11.61 16.54 -4.63
C LEU A 62 -10.15 16.06 -4.64
N ARG A 63 -9.28 16.69 -5.45
CA ARG A 63 -7.89 16.26 -5.60
C ARG A 63 -6.91 16.82 -4.58
N ARG A 64 -7.23 17.95 -3.93
CA ARG A 64 -6.25 18.69 -3.11
C ARG A 64 -6.84 19.28 -1.83
N GLY A 65 -8.11 19.66 -1.86
CA GLY A 65 -8.80 20.24 -0.71
C GLY A 65 -9.24 19.15 0.26
N TYR A 66 -10.00 18.20 -0.24
CA TYR A 66 -10.63 17.13 0.56
C TYR A 66 -9.63 16.41 1.47
N GLU A 67 -8.44 16.08 0.96
CA GLU A 67 -7.44 15.36 1.74
C GLU A 67 -6.96 16.11 2.99
N ARG A 68 -6.95 17.45 2.95
CA ARG A 68 -6.49 18.32 4.04
C ARG A 68 -7.56 18.54 5.11
N GLU A 69 -8.80 18.24 4.79
CA GLU A 69 -9.95 18.44 5.65
C GLU A 69 -10.17 17.23 6.59
N LEU A 70 -9.58 16.07 6.27
CA LEU A 70 -9.64 14.88 7.10
C LEU A 70 -8.60 14.93 8.22
N VAL A 71 -9.05 14.67 9.45
CA VAL A 71 -8.21 14.69 10.65
C VAL A 71 -8.05 13.30 11.24
N VAL A 72 -6.80 12.87 11.43
CA VAL A 72 -6.44 11.66 12.18
C VAL A 72 -5.48 12.05 13.29
N ASN A 73 -5.69 11.51 14.49
CA ASN A 73 -4.84 11.77 15.64
C ASN A 73 -3.43 11.18 15.44
N ALA A 74 -2.45 11.68 16.18
CA ALA A 74 -1.07 11.22 16.10
C ALA A 74 -0.87 9.73 16.47
N ASP A 75 -1.77 9.16 17.26
CA ASP A 75 -1.81 7.74 17.62
C ASP A 75 -2.51 6.86 16.57
N GLY A 76 -2.96 7.44 15.45
CA GLY A 76 -3.67 6.75 14.39
C GLY A 76 -5.16 6.54 14.67
N THR A 77 -5.69 7.05 15.79
CA THR A 77 -7.13 6.99 16.08
C THR A 77 -7.87 8.16 15.44
N THR A 78 -9.19 8.03 15.33
CA THR A 78 -10.07 9.12 14.89
C THR A 78 -11.15 9.33 15.94
N LYS A 79 -11.75 10.51 15.95
CA LYS A 79 -12.86 10.87 16.84
C LYS A 79 -14.05 11.32 16.00
N HIS A 80 -15.22 11.36 16.63
CA HIS A 80 -16.41 11.96 16.03
C HIS A 80 -16.13 13.40 15.59
N ASP A 81 -16.68 13.78 14.45
CA ASP A 81 -16.74 15.14 13.95
C ASP A 81 -18.22 15.53 13.80
N SER A 82 -18.61 16.71 14.28
CA SER A 82 -19.99 17.19 14.18
C SER A 82 -20.45 17.36 12.73
N CYS A 83 -19.51 17.54 11.81
CA CYS A 83 -19.71 17.52 10.37
C CYS A 83 -19.66 16.10 9.82
N ILE A 84 -20.79 15.62 9.27
CA ILE A 84 -20.88 14.27 8.71
C ILE A 84 -19.89 14.02 7.57
N SER A 85 -19.55 15.07 6.80
CA SER A 85 -18.61 14.99 5.66
C SER A 85 -17.18 14.66 6.09
N TYR A 86 -16.83 14.92 7.37
CA TYR A 86 -15.48 14.76 7.92
C TYR A 86 -15.37 13.68 8.99
N CYS A 87 -16.50 13.09 9.40
CA CYS A 87 -16.52 12.06 10.42
C CYS A 87 -16.00 10.72 9.87
N LEU A 88 -14.71 10.45 10.03
CA LEU A 88 -14.08 9.17 9.66
C LEU A 88 -14.72 7.95 10.36
N PRO A 89 -15.13 8.01 11.64
CA PRO A 89 -15.90 6.93 12.25
C PRO A 89 -17.20 6.59 11.53
N TYR A 90 -17.87 7.60 10.96
CA TYR A 90 -19.06 7.40 10.14
C TYR A 90 -18.69 6.87 8.74
N ALA A 91 -17.58 7.33 8.16
CA ALA A 91 -17.14 6.90 6.83
C ALA A 91 -16.71 5.42 6.77
N PHE A 92 -16.06 4.90 7.82
CA PHE A 92 -15.52 3.54 7.84
C PHE A 92 -16.34 2.53 8.63
N GLY A 93 -17.36 2.98 9.36
CA GLY A 93 -18.15 2.14 10.25
C GLY A 93 -19.40 2.86 10.75
N ASN A 94 -19.81 2.57 11.97
CA ASN A 94 -20.98 3.19 12.58
C ASN A 94 -20.53 4.24 13.60
N CYS A 95 -20.89 5.50 13.36
CA CYS A 95 -20.82 6.56 14.36
C CYS A 95 -22.20 6.69 15.04
N LEU A 96 -22.25 6.49 16.36
CA LEU A 96 -23.48 6.58 17.15
C LEU A 96 -23.80 8.02 17.60
N GLU A 97 -22.87 8.95 17.40
CA GLU A 97 -23.03 10.36 17.75
C GLU A 97 -23.79 11.14 16.67
N ASN A 98 -24.47 12.21 17.08
CA ASN A 98 -25.29 13.04 16.19
C ASN A 98 -24.42 13.98 15.35
N HIS A 99 -24.70 14.08 14.04
CA HIS A 99 -24.03 15.01 13.14
C HIS A 99 -24.94 16.22 12.89
N ASN A 100 -24.55 17.37 13.43
CA ASN A 100 -25.37 18.59 13.42
C ASN A 100 -25.01 19.56 12.30
N SER A 101 -23.93 19.29 11.56
CA SER A 101 -23.47 20.14 10.47
C SER A 101 -23.14 19.34 9.22
N ARG A 102 -23.18 20.02 8.07
CA ARG A 102 -22.68 19.54 6.78
C ARG A 102 -21.72 20.58 6.23
N CYS A 103 -20.69 20.13 5.53
CA CYS A 103 -19.75 21.04 4.90
C CYS A 103 -20.33 21.56 3.60
N SER A 104 -20.37 22.89 3.44
CA SER A 104 -20.81 23.54 2.21
C SER A 104 -19.94 23.17 1.00
N GLU A 105 -18.62 23.05 1.16
CA GLU A 105 -17.71 22.64 0.08
C GLU A 105 -17.96 21.18 -0.33
N CYS A 106 -18.23 20.29 0.62
CA CYS A 106 -18.56 18.90 0.30
C CYS A 106 -19.97 18.77 -0.33
N ASP A 107 -20.92 19.62 0.08
CA ASP A 107 -22.27 19.64 -0.49
C ASP A 107 -22.28 20.12 -1.94
N GLN A 108 -21.30 20.95 -2.37
CA GLN A 108 -21.15 21.34 -3.79
C GLN A 108 -21.08 20.14 -4.75
N PHE A 109 -20.53 19.00 -4.30
CA PHE A 109 -20.53 17.77 -5.10
C PHE A 109 -21.95 17.33 -5.41
N PHE A 110 -22.79 17.18 -4.40
CA PHE A 110 -24.17 16.71 -4.55
C PHE A 110 -25.02 17.75 -5.29
N GLU A 111 -24.90 19.03 -4.93
CA GLU A 111 -25.59 20.13 -5.58
C GLU A 111 -25.26 20.21 -7.08
N PHE A 112 -24.00 19.96 -7.46
CA PHE A 112 -23.58 19.92 -8.86
C PHE A 112 -24.29 18.80 -9.64
N PHE A 113 -24.36 17.59 -9.09
CA PHE A 113 -25.04 16.48 -9.76
C PHE A 113 -26.56 16.71 -9.85
N GLU A 114 -27.20 17.20 -8.79
CA GLU A 114 -28.62 17.61 -8.83
C GLU A 114 -28.86 18.68 -9.91
N PHE A 115 -28.00 19.69 -9.98
CA PHE A 115 -28.06 20.69 -11.05
C PHE A 115 -27.93 20.08 -12.44
N MET A 116 -27.01 19.13 -12.65
CA MET A 116 -26.83 18.46 -13.94
C MET A 116 -28.05 17.61 -14.31
N HIS A 117 -28.68 16.94 -13.35
CA HIS A 117 -29.91 16.15 -13.58
C HIS A 117 -31.07 17.00 -14.12
N LEU A 118 -31.17 18.27 -13.73
CA LEU A 118 -32.22 19.16 -14.23
C LEU A 118 -32.05 19.52 -15.72
N HIS A 119 -30.86 19.34 -16.29
CA HIS A 119 -30.52 19.79 -17.65
C HIS A 119 -30.17 18.64 -18.60
N ILE A 120 -30.01 17.42 -18.08
CA ILE A 120 -29.55 16.27 -18.87
C ILE A 120 -30.68 15.67 -19.70
N LYS A 121 -30.32 15.15 -20.87
CA LYS A 121 -31.21 14.37 -21.72
C LYS A 121 -31.25 12.91 -21.25
N GLU A 122 -32.36 12.23 -21.54
CA GLU A 122 -32.64 10.87 -21.06
C GLU A 122 -31.56 9.85 -21.46
N ASP A 123 -30.92 10.05 -22.62
CA ASP A 123 -29.85 9.19 -23.15
C ASP A 123 -28.50 9.32 -22.41
N GLN A 124 -28.29 10.39 -21.63
CA GLN A 124 -27.03 10.63 -20.91
C GLN A 124 -27.15 10.45 -19.38
N ILE A 125 -28.36 10.20 -18.86
CA ILE A 125 -28.60 10.01 -17.42
C ILE A 125 -27.72 8.89 -16.85
N ALA A 126 -27.69 7.74 -17.53
CA ALA A 126 -26.91 6.59 -17.08
C ALA A 126 -25.41 6.90 -16.95
N THR A 127 -24.85 7.64 -17.93
CA THR A 127 -23.44 8.04 -17.90
C THR A 127 -23.15 9.05 -16.79
N LEU A 128 -24.09 9.95 -16.49
CA LEU A 128 -23.94 10.90 -15.38
C LEU A 128 -23.94 10.18 -14.02
N GLU A 129 -24.83 9.21 -13.81
CA GLU A 129 -24.87 8.42 -12.58
C GLU A 129 -23.61 7.56 -12.43
N GLU A 130 -23.16 6.88 -13.49
CA GLU A 130 -21.89 6.13 -13.46
C GLU A 130 -20.71 7.06 -13.10
N THR A 131 -20.69 8.26 -13.66
CA THR A 131 -19.68 9.28 -13.37
C THR A 131 -19.71 9.73 -11.90
N LYS A 132 -20.91 9.87 -11.32
CA LYS A 132 -21.12 10.19 -9.90
C LYS A 132 -20.60 9.08 -9.00
N GLU A 133 -20.97 7.83 -9.29
CA GLU A 133 -20.54 6.64 -8.55
C GLU A 133 -19.01 6.50 -8.59
N HIS A 134 -18.40 6.72 -9.76
CA HIS A 134 -16.96 6.72 -9.90
C HIS A 134 -16.29 7.78 -9.03
N LEU A 135 -16.78 9.02 -9.04
CA LEU A 135 -16.21 10.07 -8.18
C LEU A 135 -16.43 9.81 -6.68
N GLN A 136 -17.55 9.18 -6.30
CA GLN A 136 -17.78 8.72 -4.92
C GLN A 136 -16.78 7.63 -4.52
N TYR A 137 -16.49 6.69 -5.42
CA TYR A 137 -15.46 5.68 -5.20
C TYR A 137 -14.07 6.31 -5.03
N TYR A 138 -13.75 7.32 -5.84
CA TYR A 138 -12.52 8.09 -5.71
C TYR A 138 -12.39 8.81 -4.36
N LEU A 139 -13.47 9.42 -3.87
CA LEU A 139 -13.52 10.00 -2.52
C LEU A 139 -13.23 8.94 -1.46
N ALA A 140 -13.93 7.81 -1.50
CA ALA A 140 -13.75 6.73 -0.54
C ALA A 140 -12.31 6.17 -0.55
N HIS A 141 -11.70 6.02 -1.73
CA HIS A 141 -10.30 5.65 -1.87
C HIS A 141 -9.37 6.70 -1.24
N SER A 142 -9.60 7.99 -1.49
CA SER A 142 -8.83 9.09 -0.91
C SER A 142 -8.92 9.12 0.62
N THR A 143 -10.12 8.92 1.18
CA THR A 143 -10.34 8.82 2.62
C THR A 143 -9.54 7.65 3.23
N ARG A 144 -9.63 6.44 2.63
CA ARG A 144 -8.87 5.26 3.09
C ARG A 144 -7.36 5.49 3.00
N LYS A 145 -6.88 6.08 1.91
CA LYS A 145 -5.48 6.43 1.69
C LYS A 145 -4.94 7.30 2.84
N ILE A 146 -5.62 8.39 3.18
CA ILE A 146 -5.19 9.30 4.25
C ILE A 146 -5.18 8.58 5.60
N TYR A 147 -6.22 7.81 5.86
CA TYR A 147 -6.31 7.04 7.09
C TYR A 147 -5.16 6.03 7.22
N LEU A 148 -4.89 5.21 6.20
CA LEU A 148 -3.83 4.22 6.24
C LEU A 148 -2.42 4.86 6.28
N ASN A 149 -2.22 5.97 5.57
CA ASN A 149 -0.98 6.77 5.64
C ASN A 149 -0.70 7.26 7.08
N SER A 150 -1.74 7.66 7.82
CA SER A 150 -1.59 8.07 9.21
C SER A 150 -1.16 6.91 10.13
N GLN A 151 -1.59 5.67 9.83
CA GLN A 151 -1.21 4.49 10.61
C GLN A 151 0.27 4.18 10.51
N PHE A 152 0.90 4.44 9.36
CA PHE A 152 2.36 4.29 9.20
C PHE A 152 3.10 5.21 10.20
N LYS A 153 2.74 6.49 10.25
CA LYS A 153 3.33 7.46 11.17
C LYS A 153 3.06 7.10 12.64
N ALA A 154 1.83 6.72 12.96
CA ALA A 154 1.45 6.29 14.31
C ALA A 154 2.24 5.04 14.75
N THR A 155 2.42 4.08 13.83
CA THR A 155 3.17 2.86 14.10
C THR A 155 4.64 3.15 14.37
N LEU A 156 5.28 3.99 13.55
CA LEU A 156 6.65 4.45 13.77
C LEU A 156 6.81 5.16 15.13
N ALA A 157 5.87 6.04 15.49
CA ALA A 157 5.89 6.73 16.77
C ALA A 157 5.80 5.76 17.96
N SER A 158 5.01 4.70 17.81
CA SER A 158 4.79 3.67 18.84
C SER A 158 5.90 2.63 18.99
N LEU A 159 6.94 2.65 18.14
CA LEU A 159 8.06 1.71 18.24
C LEU A 159 8.80 1.88 19.58
N ASP A 160 9.26 0.77 20.15
CA ASP A 160 10.19 0.74 21.29
C ASP A 160 11.53 0.11 20.87
N GLU A 161 12.46 -0.08 21.80
CA GLU A 161 13.80 -0.64 21.52
C GLU A 161 13.79 -2.15 21.17
N ASN A 162 12.70 -2.85 21.55
CA ASN A 162 12.50 -4.27 21.31
C ASN A 162 11.71 -4.55 20.02
N GLY A 163 11.06 -3.54 19.46
CA GLY A 163 10.18 -3.65 18.30
C GLY A 163 10.82 -3.24 16.98
N ALA A 164 10.25 -3.75 15.88
CA ALA A 164 10.55 -3.24 14.55
C ALA A 164 9.28 -3.14 13.68
N LEU A 165 9.26 -2.16 12.76
CA LEU A 165 8.27 -2.07 11.69
C LEU A 165 8.90 -2.58 10.40
N PHE A 166 8.26 -3.53 9.75
CA PHE A 166 8.67 -4.08 8.47
C PHE A 166 7.71 -3.58 7.40
N VAL A 167 8.24 -2.90 6.37
CA VAL A 167 7.48 -2.54 5.17
C VAL A 167 7.94 -3.43 4.03
N ALA A 168 7.04 -4.24 3.49
CA ALA A 168 7.35 -5.21 2.45
C ALA A 168 6.73 -4.81 1.11
N ASP A 169 7.50 -4.93 0.04
CA ASP A 169 7.03 -4.69 -1.31
C ASP A 169 7.80 -5.48 -2.38
N TYR A 170 7.08 -5.86 -3.44
CA TYR A 170 7.67 -6.42 -4.64
C TYR A 170 7.95 -5.31 -5.65
N LYS A 171 9.20 -5.22 -6.10
CA LYS A 171 9.52 -4.38 -7.24
C LYS A 171 9.00 -5.04 -8.52
N MET A 172 8.59 -4.23 -9.49
CA MET A 172 8.53 -4.66 -10.89
C MET A 172 9.83 -5.37 -11.29
N ARG A 173 9.68 -6.45 -12.08
CA ARG A 173 10.79 -7.32 -12.49
C ARG A 173 11.97 -6.51 -13.04
N ILE A 174 13.17 -6.83 -12.54
CA ILE A 174 14.40 -6.27 -13.08
C ILE A 174 14.71 -7.02 -14.37
N LEU A 175 14.74 -6.31 -15.49
CA LEU A 175 15.06 -6.90 -16.78
C LEU A 175 16.57 -6.86 -17.04
N PRO A 176 17.13 -7.89 -17.70
CA PRO A 176 18.51 -7.85 -18.19
C PRO A 176 18.71 -6.65 -19.12
N ARG A 177 19.86 -5.98 -18.99
CA ARG A 177 20.21 -4.77 -19.75
C ARG A 177 21.67 -4.84 -20.17
N SER A 178 21.93 -4.56 -21.44
CA SER A 178 23.28 -4.40 -21.97
C SER A 178 23.62 -2.92 -22.14
N ALA A 179 24.88 -2.54 -21.91
CA ALA A 179 25.39 -1.20 -22.24
C ALA A 179 25.34 -0.93 -23.75
N ARG A 180 25.40 -2.00 -24.56
CA ARG A 180 25.24 -1.96 -26.01
C ARG A 180 24.15 -2.96 -26.40
N GLU A 181 22.96 -2.46 -26.63
CA GLU A 181 21.78 -3.28 -26.92
C GLU A 181 21.32 -3.02 -28.36
N ILE A 182 21.28 -4.07 -29.19
CA ILE A 182 20.71 -3.97 -30.54
C ILE A 182 19.19 -4.17 -30.47
N LYS A 183 18.42 -3.51 -31.35
CA LYS A 183 16.94 -3.58 -31.36
C LYS A 183 16.38 -5.01 -31.39
N ALA A 184 17.13 -5.98 -31.93
CA ALA A 184 16.72 -7.38 -32.02
C ALA A 184 16.74 -8.12 -30.67
N GLU A 185 17.54 -7.68 -29.69
CA GLU A 185 17.70 -8.35 -28.38
C GLU A 185 16.64 -7.92 -27.35
N PHE A 186 15.71 -7.03 -27.72
CA PHE A 186 14.78 -6.40 -26.79
C PHE A 186 13.60 -7.30 -26.38
N PHE A 187 13.24 -8.31 -27.19
CA PHE A 187 12.02 -9.10 -26.98
C PHE A 187 12.24 -10.36 -26.12
N GLY A 188 11.38 -10.55 -25.11
CA GLY A 188 11.24 -11.82 -24.38
C GLY A 188 12.23 -12.07 -23.25
N LYS A 189 12.95 -11.04 -22.76
CA LYS A 189 13.91 -11.23 -21.66
C LYS A 189 13.23 -11.66 -20.36
N ARG A 190 13.67 -12.77 -19.78
CA ARG A 190 13.24 -13.23 -18.45
C ARG A 190 13.86 -12.31 -17.40
N GLY A 191 13.02 -11.58 -16.68
CA GLY A 191 13.44 -10.70 -15.58
C GLY A 191 13.58 -11.44 -14.25
N TRP A 192 14.26 -10.81 -13.31
CA TRP A 192 14.36 -11.26 -11.91
C TRP A 192 13.27 -10.63 -11.07
N THR A 193 12.71 -11.42 -10.16
CA THR A 193 11.89 -10.91 -9.06
C THR A 193 12.80 -10.19 -8.07
N LEU A 194 12.31 -9.09 -7.50
CA LEU A 194 12.94 -8.44 -6.36
C LEU A 194 11.87 -8.15 -5.32
N HIS A 195 12.04 -8.74 -4.14
CA HIS A 195 11.22 -8.46 -2.95
C HIS A 195 12.06 -7.73 -1.93
N THR A 196 11.57 -6.61 -1.43
CA THR A 196 12.27 -5.77 -0.47
C THR A 196 11.51 -5.77 0.85
N ILE A 197 12.23 -5.93 1.95
CA ILE A 197 11.74 -5.67 3.30
C ILE A 197 12.54 -4.51 3.88
N LEU A 198 11.90 -3.37 4.09
CA LEU A 198 12.45 -2.25 4.83
C LEU A 198 12.16 -2.42 6.32
N MET A 199 13.19 -2.55 7.13
CA MET A 199 13.10 -2.61 8.58
C MET A 199 13.36 -1.22 9.17
N PHE A 200 12.44 -0.75 10.01
CA PHE A 200 12.57 0.42 10.86
C PHE A 200 12.69 -0.03 12.32
N ARG A 201 13.71 0.45 13.02
CA ARG A 201 13.94 0.15 14.44
C ARG A 201 14.45 1.39 15.17
N LYS A 202 14.09 1.57 16.44
CA LYS A 202 14.73 2.58 17.29
C LYS A 202 16.12 2.11 17.72
N LYS A 203 17.13 2.96 17.55
CA LYS A 203 18.45 2.71 18.14
C LYS A 203 18.39 2.96 19.64
N GLU A 204 19.10 2.14 20.42
CA GLU A 204 19.26 2.35 21.85
C GLU A 204 19.77 3.77 22.11
N ASN A 205 19.09 4.49 23.02
CA ASN A 205 19.47 5.84 23.46
C ASN A 205 19.56 6.89 22.34
N CYS A 206 18.86 6.71 21.22
CA CYS A 206 18.86 7.67 20.11
C CYS A 206 17.44 7.90 19.59
N GLU A 207 17.08 9.16 19.32
CA GLU A 207 15.80 9.49 18.67
C GLU A 207 15.78 9.10 17.18
N GLU A 208 16.93 8.83 16.58
CA GLU A 208 17.02 8.43 15.17
C GLU A 208 16.63 6.96 14.97
N LEU A 209 15.81 6.72 13.93
CA LEU A 209 15.48 5.38 13.47
C LEU A 209 16.64 4.78 12.68
N GLU A 210 17.00 3.55 13.00
CA GLU A 210 17.76 2.68 12.11
C GLU A 210 16.84 2.16 11.01
N ILE A 211 17.24 2.38 9.75
CA ILE A 211 16.56 1.84 8.58
C ILE A 211 17.52 0.90 7.87
N ARG A 212 17.07 -0.32 7.59
CA ARG A 212 17.79 -1.30 6.77
C ARG A 212 16.89 -1.87 5.70
N ALA A 213 17.43 -2.02 4.50
CA ALA A 213 16.75 -2.66 3.38
C ALA A 213 17.30 -4.07 3.18
N TYR A 214 16.40 -5.05 3.09
CA TYR A 214 16.71 -6.43 2.75
C TYR A 214 16.07 -6.77 1.41
N ASP A 215 16.92 -6.86 0.39
CA ASP A 215 16.55 -7.05 -1.00
C ASP A 215 16.82 -8.51 -1.41
N HIS A 216 15.75 -9.26 -1.64
CA HIS A 216 15.82 -10.65 -2.07
C HIS A 216 15.49 -10.73 -3.56
N TRP A 217 16.49 -11.06 -4.37
CA TRP A 217 16.29 -11.28 -5.80
C TRP A 217 16.20 -12.77 -6.12
N SER A 218 15.44 -13.12 -7.16
CA SER A 218 15.30 -14.52 -7.58
C SER A 218 15.09 -14.67 -9.08
N THR A 219 15.58 -15.80 -9.62
CA THR A 219 15.24 -16.29 -10.96
C THR A 219 13.86 -16.97 -10.98
N ASP A 220 13.36 -17.36 -9.80
CA ASP A 220 11.98 -17.72 -9.61
C ASP A 220 11.11 -16.46 -9.71
N THR A 221 10.13 -16.55 -10.60
CA THR A 221 9.25 -15.43 -10.91
C THR A 221 7.88 -15.56 -10.28
N LYS A 222 7.64 -16.64 -9.53
CA LYS A 222 6.40 -16.90 -8.82
C LYS A 222 6.39 -16.13 -7.50
N GLN A 223 5.63 -15.04 -7.48
CA GLN A 223 5.35 -14.26 -6.28
C GLN A 223 4.17 -14.92 -5.56
N ASP A 224 4.44 -15.70 -4.52
CA ASP A 224 3.43 -16.40 -3.73
C ASP A 224 3.72 -16.33 -2.22
N ALA A 225 2.85 -16.94 -1.42
CA ALA A 225 2.96 -16.98 0.03
C ALA A 225 4.30 -17.58 0.49
N TRP A 226 4.73 -18.67 -0.16
CA TRP A 226 5.98 -19.35 0.16
C TRP A 226 7.20 -18.46 -0.08
N PHE A 227 7.31 -17.85 -1.26
CA PHE A 227 8.41 -16.91 -1.53
C PHE A 227 8.44 -15.77 -0.51
N THR A 228 7.26 -15.23 -0.20
CA THR A 228 7.11 -14.14 0.78
C THR A 228 7.58 -14.60 2.17
N ALA A 229 7.11 -15.74 2.65
CA ALA A 229 7.51 -16.30 3.94
C ALA A 229 9.02 -16.57 4.02
N SER A 230 9.61 -17.22 3.02
CA SER A 230 11.05 -17.46 2.95
C SER A 230 11.86 -16.16 2.93
N SER A 231 11.32 -15.10 2.32
CA SER A 231 11.96 -13.79 2.33
C SER A 231 11.98 -13.16 3.73
N PHE A 232 10.91 -13.29 4.51
CA PHE A 232 10.91 -12.83 5.91
C PHE A 232 11.83 -13.67 6.79
N GLU A 233 11.82 -14.99 6.61
CA GLU A 233 12.74 -15.92 7.30
C GLU A 233 14.20 -15.54 7.06
N ALA A 234 14.60 -15.28 5.81
CA ALA A 234 15.95 -14.85 5.48
C ALA A 234 16.34 -13.55 6.22
N VAL A 235 15.40 -12.63 6.41
CA VAL A 235 15.61 -11.42 7.23
C VAL A 235 15.78 -11.78 8.70
N PHE A 236 14.92 -12.64 9.26
CA PHE A 236 15.00 -13.06 10.66
C PHE A 236 16.34 -13.71 10.99
N GLU A 237 16.89 -14.51 10.08
CA GLU A 237 18.19 -15.17 10.25
C GLU A 237 19.39 -14.22 10.04
N THR A 238 19.21 -13.13 9.28
CA THR A 238 20.29 -12.18 8.99
C THR A 238 20.41 -11.04 10.02
N ILE A 239 19.31 -10.69 10.70
CA ILE A 239 19.33 -9.59 11.68
C ILE A 239 20.17 -9.99 12.91
N LYS A 240 21.25 -9.25 13.18
CA LYS A 240 22.13 -9.47 14.35
C LYS A 240 21.41 -9.42 15.69
N HIS A 241 20.47 -8.49 15.85
CA HIS A 241 19.71 -8.28 17.07
C HIS A 241 18.23 -8.47 16.78
N LYS A 242 17.74 -9.72 16.91
CA LYS A 242 16.34 -10.06 16.60
C LYS A 242 15.38 -9.20 17.45
N PRO A 243 14.39 -8.52 16.84
CA PRO A 243 13.36 -7.82 17.61
C PRO A 243 12.48 -8.84 18.34
N LYS A 244 11.98 -8.49 19.53
CA LYS A 244 11.04 -9.35 20.26
C LYS A 244 9.66 -9.37 19.60
N TRP A 245 9.31 -8.27 18.92
CA TRP A 245 8.04 -8.13 18.24
C TRP A 245 8.19 -7.32 16.96
N ILE A 246 7.35 -7.62 15.97
CA ILE A 246 7.27 -6.87 14.72
C ILE A 246 5.84 -6.44 14.41
N ARG A 247 5.74 -5.36 13.65
CA ARG A 247 4.54 -4.98 12.90
C ARG A 247 4.88 -4.94 11.43
N ILE A 248 3.94 -5.35 10.57
CA ILE A 248 4.18 -5.50 9.14
C ILE A 248 3.20 -4.61 8.37
N MET A 249 3.71 -3.94 7.34
CA MET A 249 2.91 -3.20 6.38
C MET A 249 3.29 -3.62 4.97
N SER A 250 2.30 -3.92 4.13
CA SER A 250 2.49 -4.24 2.71
C SER A 250 1.31 -3.75 1.89
N ASP A 251 1.32 -3.94 0.57
CA ASP A 251 0.08 -3.75 -0.19
C ASP A 251 -0.85 -4.94 0.03
N ASN A 252 -2.06 -4.77 -0.45
CA ASN A 252 -3.05 -5.82 -0.51
C ASN A 252 -2.83 -6.80 -1.70
N GLY A 253 -1.58 -7.01 -2.12
CA GLY A 253 -1.24 -7.96 -3.18
C GLY A 253 -1.56 -9.40 -2.77
N ALA A 254 -2.07 -10.22 -3.70
CA ALA A 254 -2.48 -11.61 -3.41
C ALA A 254 -1.34 -12.49 -2.85
N HIS A 255 -0.08 -12.12 -3.11
CA HIS A 255 1.10 -12.80 -2.57
C HIS A 255 1.32 -12.54 -1.06
N TYR A 256 0.86 -11.41 -0.52
CA TYR A 256 0.78 -11.18 0.93
C TYR A 256 -0.56 -11.64 1.49
N HIS A 257 -1.63 -11.28 0.80
CA HIS A 257 -2.98 -11.43 1.26
C HIS A 257 -3.55 -12.81 0.87
N SER A 258 -2.97 -13.86 1.46
CA SER A 258 -3.34 -15.26 1.22
C SER A 258 -3.50 -16.05 2.52
N SER A 259 -4.39 -17.04 2.51
CA SER A 259 -4.64 -17.89 3.68
C SER A 259 -3.43 -18.71 4.08
N GLU A 260 -2.61 -19.11 3.11
CA GLU A 260 -1.35 -19.80 3.33
C GLU A 260 -0.37 -18.93 4.13
N LEU A 261 -0.15 -17.68 3.70
CA LEU A 261 0.75 -16.80 4.43
C LEU A 261 0.23 -16.50 5.84
N MET A 262 -1.07 -16.21 5.98
CA MET A 262 -1.65 -15.94 7.30
C MET A 262 -1.47 -17.12 8.28
N ALA A 263 -1.56 -18.35 7.78
CA ALA A 263 -1.32 -19.56 8.57
C ALA A 263 0.17 -19.73 8.91
N ILE A 264 1.08 -19.53 7.96
CA ILE A 264 2.54 -19.60 8.19
C ILE A 264 2.97 -18.60 9.28
N VAL A 265 2.46 -17.37 9.23
CA VAL A 265 2.80 -16.30 10.19
C VAL A 265 2.43 -16.69 11.63
N ALA A 266 1.40 -17.51 11.83
CA ALA A 266 1.01 -17.98 13.16
C ALA A 266 2.10 -18.79 13.87
N HIS A 267 3.04 -19.37 13.11
CA HIS A 267 4.14 -20.16 13.64
C HIS A 267 5.42 -19.34 13.87
N TRP A 268 5.51 -18.09 13.40
CA TRP A 268 6.75 -17.31 13.48
C TRP A 268 7.21 -17.02 14.91
N ASN A 269 6.30 -16.92 15.87
CA ASN A 269 6.67 -16.80 17.27
C ASN A 269 7.37 -18.08 17.76
N GLU A 270 6.79 -19.25 17.48
CA GLU A 270 7.36 -20.53 17.87
C GLU A 270 8.74 -20.75 17.22
N TRP A 271 8.83 -20.54 15.90
CA TRP A 271 10.02 -20.82 15.11
C TRP A 271 11.15 -19.83 15.33
N TYR A 272 10.85 -18.53 15.41
CA TYR A 272 11.87 -17.47 15.41
C TYR A 272 11.91 -16.66 16.70
N GLN A 273 11.01 -16.91 17.66
CA GLN A 273 10.86 -16.15 18.89
C GLN A 273 10.54 -14.66 18.63
N ILE A 274 9.77 -14.40 17.57
CA ILE A 274 9.32 -13.07 17.15
C ILE A 274 7.79 -13.00 17.20
N GLU A 275 7.25 -12.10 18.03
CA GLU A 275 5.82 -11.81 18.07
C GLU A 275 5.39 -10.96 16.86
N VAL A 276 4.43 -11.43 16.07
CA VAL A 276 3.79 -10.61 15.03
C VAL A 276 2.56 -9.93 15.61
N ARG A 277 2.72 -8.67 16.02
CA ARG A 277 1.64 -7.91 16.69
C ARG A 277 0.51 -7.57 15.75
N ASP A 278 0.86 -7.16 14.54
CA ASP A 278 -0.11 -6.89 13.49
C ASP A 278 0.53 -6.88 12.09
N TRP A 279 -0.30 -7.18 11.09
CA TRP A 279 -0.01 -6.98 9.67
C TRP A 279 -1.13 -6.13 9.08
N GLN A 280 -0.77 -4.96 8.56
CA GLN A 280 -1.69 -4.02 7.94
C GLN A 280 -1.47 -3.94 6.43
N PHE A 281 -2.54 -4.07 5.67
CA PHE A 281 -2.56 -3.91 4.22
C PHE A 281 -2.91 -2.46 3.85
N LEU A 282 -2.07 -1.89 2.99
CA LEU A 282 -2.18 -0.53 2.49
C LEU A 282 -2.98 -0.51 1.18
N GLU A 283 -3.54 0.65 0.83
CA GLU A 283 -4.17 0.84 -0.48
C GLU A 283 -3.13 0.65 -1.60
N PRO A 284 -3.53 0.06 -2.75
CA PRO A 284 -2.62 -0.11 -3.88
C PRO A 284 -1.97 1.21 -4.30
N GLY A 285 -0.63 1.21 -4.40
CA GLY A 285 0.14 2.39 -4.83
C GLY A 285 0.31 3.48 -3.76
N GLU A 286 -0.03 3.21 -2.50
CA GLU A 286 -0.06 4.22 -1.44
C GLU A 286 0.71 3.78 -0.17
N ALA A 287 1.13 4.75 0.65
CA ALA A 287 1.92 4.60 1.90
C ALA A 287 3.31 3.93 1.77
N LYS A 288 3.64 3.34 0.63
CA LYS A 288 4.91 2.67 0.30
C LYS A 288 6.02 3.61 -0.20
N THR A 289 5.87 4.92 -0.06
CA THR A 289 6.79 5.92 -0.63
C THR A 289 8.25 5.70 -0.28
N THR A 290 8.55 5.16 0.91
CA THR A 290 9.94 4.90 1.33
C THR A 290 10.52 3.66 0.63
N ILE A 291 9.74 2.58 0.48
CA ILE A 291 10.18 1.38 -0.23
C ILE A 291 10.24 1.62 -1.75
N ASP A 292 9.31 2.39 -2.30
CA ASP A 292 9.35 2.86 -3.69
C ASP A 292 10.58 3.74 -3.96
N SER A 293 10.93 4.62 -3.02
CA SER A 293 12.15 5.43 -3.11
C SER A 293 13.41 4.56 -3.11
N HIS A 294 13.44 3.52 -2.28
CA HIS A 294 14.54 2.54 -2.28
C HIS A 294 14.61 1.77 -3.60
N HIS A 295 13.48 1.29 -4.11
CA HIS A 295 13.38 0.66 -5.43
C HIS A 295 13.84 1.59 -6.56
N ALA A 296 13.59 2.89 -6.45
CA ALA A 296 14.08 3.89 -7.39
C ALA A 296 15.61 4.06 -7.29
N ALA A 297 16.17 4.00 -6.08
CA ALA A 297 17.61 4.02 -5.86
C ALA A 297 18.30 2.80 -6.50
N ILE A 298 17.75 1.59 -6.32
CA ILE A 298 18.24 0.37 -7.00
C ILE A 298 18.20 0.56 -8.52
N ALA A 299 17.06 1.01 -9.06
CA ALA A 299 16.91 1.21 -10.49
C ALA A 299 17.86 2.28 -11.04
N HIS A 300 18.17 3.32 -10.25
CA HIS A 300 19.17 4.32 -10.61
C HIS A 300 20.59 3.73 -10.60
N SER A 301 20.92 2.93 -9.57
CA SER A 301 22.21 2.26 -9.46
C SER A 301 22.48 1.32 -10.64
N ILE A 302 21.48 0.50 -11.01
CA ILE A 302 21.53 -0.37 -12.19
C ILE A 302 21.70 0.46 -13.48
N ARG A 303 20.93 1.54 -13.65
CA ARG A 303 21.09 2.42 -14.82
C ARG A 303 22.48 3.02 -14.91
N ARG A 304 23.07 3.43 -13.79
CA ARG A 304 24.44 3.95 -13.73
C ARG A 304 25.45 2.88 -14.10
N TYR A 305 25.31 1.68 -13.54
CA TYR A 305 26.16 0.52 -13.83
C TYR A 305 26.20 0.20 -15.34
N VAL A 306 25.03 0.21 -15.98
CA VAL A 306 24.92 0.04 -17.43
C VAL A 306 25.56 1.21 -18.20
N ARG A 307 25.36 2.45 -17.75
CA ARG A 307 25.88 3.65 -18.41
C ARG A 307 27.41 3.70 -18.45
N ILE A 308 28.08 3.15 -17.44
CA ILE A 308 29.55 3.13 -17.38
C ILE A 308 30.15 1.92 -18.11
N GLY A 309 29.33 1.14 -18.84
CA GLY A 309 29.79 0.10 -19.77
C GLY A 309 29.63 -1.34 -19.29
N TYR A 310 29.04 -1.58 -18.11
CA TYR A 310 28.76 -2.93 -17.64
C TYR A 310 27.39 -3.44 -18.11
N ASP A 311 27.19 -4.75 -18.07
CA ASP A 311 25.90 -5.37 -18.39
C ASP A 311 25.27 -5.99 -17.15
N VAL A 312 23.95 -6.10 -17.15
CA VAL A 312 23.17 -6.89 -16.19
C VAL A 312 22.62 -8.10 -16.94
N ARG A 313 23.30 -9.24 -16.81
CA ARG A 313 23.02 -10.50 -17.51
C ARG A 313 22.57 -11.62 -16.57
N GLU A 314 23.08 -11.61 -15.35
CA GLU A 314 22.72 -12.51 -14.26
C GLU A 314 22.36 -11.75 -12.99
N GLY A 315 21.69 -12.40 -12.03
CA GLY A 315 21.26 -11.72 -10.81
C GLY A 315 22.43 -11.26 -9.92
N LYS A 316 23.62 -11.87 -10.04
CA LYS A 316 24.84 -11.37 -9.37
C LYS A 316 25.22 -9.95 -9.84
N ASP A 317 24.92 -9.59 -11.08
CA ASP A 317 25.15 -8.24 -11.59
C ASP A 317 24.25 -7.21 -10.88
N ILE A 318 23.06 -7.61 -10.41
CA ILE A 318 22.19 -6.75 -9.59
C ILE A 318 22.87 -6.44 -8.26
N VAL A 319 23.47 -7.46 -7.63
CA VAL A 319 24.22 -7.29 -6.37
C VAL A 319 25.39 -6.35 -6.59
N GLU A 320 26.19 -6.57 -7.63
CA GLU A 320 27.33 -5.71 -7.95
C GLU A 320 26.91 -4.26 -8.25
N ALA A 321 25.83 -4.08 -9.01
CA ALA A 321 25.29 -2.77 -9.34
C ALA A 321 24.75 -2.01 -8.12
N ALA A 322 24.27 -2.71 -7.08
CA ALA A 322 23.60 -2.13 -5.93
C ALA A 322 24.42 -2.18 -4.62
N LYS A 323 25.59 -2.82 -4.59
CA LYS A 323 26.38 -3.08 -3.35
C LYS A 323 26.80 -1.85 -2.56
N HIS A 324 26.82 -0.68 -3.19
CA HIS A 324 27.20 0.58 -2.54
C HIS A 324 26.01 1.38 -2.01
N LEU A 325 24.79 0.85 -2.10
CA LEU A 325 23.63 1.45 -1.45
C LEU A 325 23.75 1.26 0.08
N SER A 326 23.74 2.38 0.80
CA SER A 326 23.89 2.38 2.26
C SER A 326 22.69 1.73 2.93
N GLY A 327 22.95 0.89 3.94
CA GLY A 327 21.89 0.22 4.71
C GLY A 327 21.21 -0.93 3.95
N THR A 328 21.75 -1.34 2.81
CA THR A 328 21.15 -2.36 1.94
C THR A 328 21.88 -3.69 2.05
N SER A 329 21.12 -4.77 2.20
CA SER A 329 21.58 -6.15 2.09
C SER A 329 20.90 -6.79 0.89
N LEU A 330 21.68 -7.29 -0.07
CA LEU A 330 21.15 -8.02 -1.22
C LEU A 330 21.49 -9.51 -1.08
N ALA A 331 20.47 -10.36 -1.26
CA ALA A 331 20.63 -11.81 -1.25
C ALA A 331 19.86 -12.45 -2.41
N ASN A 332 20.38 -13.57 -2.89
CA ASN A 332 19.62 -14.45 -3.77
C ASN A 332 18.71 -15.33 -2.90
N LEU A 333 17.45 -15.47 -3.29
CA LEU A 333 16.51 -16.36 -2.64
C LEU A 333 15.99 -17.39 -3.63
N GLU A 334 16.21 -18.65 -3.33
CA GLU A 334 15.75 -19.80 -4.13
C GLU A 334 14.94 -20.71 -3.20
N PRO A 335 13.62 -20.49 -3.08
CA PRO A 335 12.77 -21.35 -2.28
C PRO A 335 12.75 -22.75 -2.86
N ASP A 336 12.90 -23.77 -2.02
CA ASP A 336 12.71 -25.15 -2.43
C ASP A 336 11.22 -25.36 -2.79
N ARG A 337 10.95 -25.54 -4.09
CA ARG A 337 9.59 -25.73 -4.62
C ARG A 337 9.14 -27.18 -4.55
N ASP A 338 10.04 -28.13 -4.40
CA ASP A 338 9.73 -29.56 -4.39
C ASP A 338 9.03 -29.98 -3.09
N GLN A 339 9.12 -29.14 -2.05
CA GLN A 339 8.39 -29.28 -0.79
C GLN A 339 6.96 -28.70 -0.83
N LEU A 340 6.52 -28.06 -1.93
CA LEU A 340 5.15 -27.55 -2.04
C LEU A 340 4.13 -28.70 -2.14
N GLY A 341 3.52 -29.04 -1.01
CA GLY A 341 2.60 -30.17 -0.90
C GLY A 341 1.17 -29.83 -0.50
N SER A 342 0.77 -28.56 -0.37
CA SER A 342 -0.56 -28.25 0.17
C SER A 342 -1.36 -27.25 -0.67
N ASN A 343 -2.58 -27.65 -1.03
CA ASN A 343 -3.60 -26.72 -1.49
C ASN A 343 -4.22 -26.11 -0.24
N VAL A 344 -3.88 -24.86 0.07
CA VAL A 344 -4.49 -24.15 1.19
C VAL A 344 -5.86 -23.63 0.76
N LYS A 345 -6.91 -23.92 1.55
CA LYS A 345 -8.24 -23.37 1.30
C LYS A 345 -8.26 -21.87 1.58
N THR A 346 -9.02 -21.13 0.78
CA THR A 346 -9.21 -19.68 0.97
C THR A 346 -10.12 -19.41 2.16
N ILE A 347 -9.67 -18.56 3.08
CA ILE A 347 -10.49 -17.96 4.13
C ILE A 347 -11.62 -17.15 3.46
N LYS A 348 -12.87 -17.45 3.83
CA LYS A 348 -14.03 -16.79 3.25
C LYS A 348 -13.99 -15.29 3.55
N GLY A 349 -14.16 -14.47 2.52
CA GLY A 349 -14.19 -13.00 2.65
C GLY A 349 -12.84 -12.38 2.97
N ILE A 350 -11.73 -13.11 2.79
CA ILE A 350 -10.39 -12.62 3.08
C ILE A 350 -10.16 -11.26 2.41
N SER A 351 -10.61 -11.05 1.17
CA SER A 351 -10.40 -9.84 0.36
C SER A 351 -10.83 -8.53 1.03
N ASN A 352 -11.66 -8.60 2.06
CA ASN A 352 -12.18 -7.45 2.79
C ASN A 352 -11.45 -7.20 4.11
N LEU A 353 -10.38 -7.94 4.42
CA LEU A 353 -9.65 -7.91 5.69
C LEU A 353 -8.27 -7.26 5.51
N PHE A 354 -8.13 -6.00 5.94
CA PHE A 354 -6.89 -5.25 5.76
C PHE A 354 -6.03 -5.18 7.04
N TYR A 355 -6.50 -5.73 8.16
CA TYR A 355 -5.75 -5.67 9.42
C TYR A 355 -5.83 -7.00 10.15
N TRP A 356 -4.67 -7.57 10.44
CA TRP A 356 -4.50 -8.91 10.99
C TRP A 356 -3.66 -8.88 12.26
N LYS A 357 -3.92 -9.81 13.18
CA LYS A 357 -3.18 -10.01 14.45
C LYS A 357 -3.03 -11.49 14.78
N TRP A 358 -1.92 -11.81 15.45
CA TRP A 358 -1.62 -13.15 15.97
C TRP A 358 -1.34 -13.07 17.47
N PRO A 359 -2.39 -13.08 18.33
CA PRO A 359 -2.21 -12.97 19.77
C PRO A 359 -1.45 -14.18 20.34
N ILE A 360 -0.40 -13.88 21.11
CA ILE A 360 0.44 -14.87 21.80
C ILE A 360 0.15 -14.95 23.31
N SER A 361 -0.72 -14.08 23.81
CA SER A 361 -1.17 -14.05 25.21
C SER A 361 -2.66 -13.66 25.30
N GLY A 362 -3.30 -13.96 26.43
CA GLY A 362 -4.72 -13.67 26.68
C GLY A 362 -5.69 -14.79 26.23
N GLU A 363 -6.98 -14.46 26.12
CA GLU A 363 -8.03 -15.43 25.78
C GLU A 363 -7.98 -15.87 24.30
N MET A 364 -7.36 -15.06 23.44
CA MET A 364 -7.28 -15.27 21.99
C MET A 364 -5.97 -15.95 21.54
N ILE A 365 -5.24 -16.60 22.46
CA ILE A 365 -3.98 -17.28 22.13
C ILE A 365 -4.19 -18.29 21.00
N GLY A 366 -3.33 -18.23 19.98
CA GLY A 366 -3.36 -19.14 18.83
C GLY A 366 -4.45 -18.84 17.81
N TYR A 367 -5.31 -17.85 18.05
CA TYR A 367 -6.25 -17.37 17.03
C TYR A 367 -5.53 -16.48 16.02
N ILE A 368 -6.06 -16.44 14.80
CA ILE A 368 -5.78 -15.36 13.86
C ILE A 368 -6.98 -14.41 13.90
N CYS A 369 -6.73 -13.14 14.24
CA CYS A 369 -7.78 -12.13 14.35
C CYS A 369 -7.65 -11.13 13.21
N ALA A 370 -8.74 -10.84 12.51
CA ALA A 370 -8.72 -9.95 11.35
C ALA A 370 -9.91 -8.99 11.32
N ARG A 371 -9.77 -7.83 10.70
CA ARG A 371 -10.87 -6.87 10.49
C ARG A 371 -10.64 -6.00 9.25
N SER A 372 -11.66 -5.21 8.89
CA SER A 372 -11.66 -4.43 7.66
C SER A 372 -10.60 -3.34 7.64
N LEU A 373 -10.36 -2.63 8.75
CA LEU A 373 -9.33 -1.61 8.87
C LEU A 373 -8.79 -1.56 10.31
N PRO A 374 -7.60 -0.97 10.55
CA PRO A 374 -7.21 -0.56 11.89
C PRO A 374 -8.33 0.26 12.53
N HIS A 375 -8.63 -0.01 13.78
CA HIS A 375 -9.70 0.59 14.61
C HIS A 375 -11.15 0.39 14.14
N PHE A 376 -11.41 -0.18 12.97
CA PHE A 376 -12.77 -0.28 12.39
C PHE A 376 -13.18 -1.68 11.95
N GLY A 377 -14.49 -1.91 12.01
CA GLY A 377 -15.11 -3.19 11.66
C GLY A 377 -15.04 -4.23 12.81
N PRO A 378 -15.95 -5.20 12.79
CA PRO A 378 -15.93 -6.29 13.75
C PRO A 378 -14.70 -7.18 13.57
N TRP A 379 -14.24 -7.77 14.67
CA TRP A 379 -13.20 -8.80 14.62
C TRP A 379 -13.76 -10.11 14.04
N ASN A 380 -13.05 -10.64 13.05
CA ASN A 380 -13.21 -11.97 12.51
C ASN A 380 -12.11 -12.84 13.12
N ASN A 381 -12.51 -13.72 14.03
CA ASN A 381 -11.58 -14.55 14.79
C ASN A 381 -11.57 -15.98 14.24
N PHE A 382 -10.42 -16.40 13.74
CA PHE A 382 -10.18 -17.74 13.23
C PHE A 382 -9.49 -18.57 14.30
N SER A 383 -10.15 -19.61 14.79
CA SER A 383 -9.59 -20.50 15.81
C SER A 383 -8.47 -21.38 15.25
N PRO A 384 -7.57 -21.92 16.10
CA PRO A 384 -6.56 -22.89 15.69
C PRO A 384 -7.16 -24.07 14.90
N SER A 385 -8.33 -24.57 15.31
CA SER A 385 -9.02 -25.67 14.62
C SER A 385 -9.60 -25.27 13.26
N ALA A 386 -9.97 -24.00 13.06
CA ALA A 386 -10.37 -23.49 11.76
C ALA A 386 -9.17 -23.34 10.83
N ILE A 387 -8.03 -22.87 11.34
CA ILE A 387 -6.78 -22.69 10.60
C ILE A 387 -6.21 -24.05 10.18
N ALA A 388 -6.18 -25.03 11.09
CA ALA A 388 -5.73 -26.39 10.79
C ALA A 388 -6.55 -27.06 9.67
N LYS A 389 -7.83 -26.66 9.47
CA LYS A 389 -8.66 -27.16 8.37
C LYS A 389 -8.37 -26.49 7.02
N LEU A 390 -7.63 -25.38 7.01
CA LEU A 390 -7.20 -24.71 5.78
C LEU A 390 -6.05 -25.46 5.12
N CYS A 391 -5.19 -26.10 5.91
CA CYS A 391 -4.00 -26.80 5.46
C CYS A 391 -4.30 -28.30 5.29
N THR A 392 -4.07 -28.84 4.09
CA THR A 392 -4.26 -30.29 3.83
C THR A 392 -3.12 -31.15 4.38
N LYS A 393 -2.01 -30.53 4.78
CA LYS A 393 -0.88 -31.11 5.50
C LYS A 393 -0.47 -30.14 6.62
N PRO A 394 0.15 -30.62 7.71
CA PRO A 394 0.80 -29.73 8.68
C PRO A 394 1.79 -28.81 7.96
N ILE A 395 1.77 -27.52 8.32
CA ILE A 395 2.77 -26.52 7.88
C ILE A 395 4.09 -26.80 8.59
#